data_AF-A0A7S3KJL9-F1
#
_entry.id   AF-A0A7S3KJL9-F1
#
_cell.length_a   1.000
_cell.length_b   1.000
_cell.length_c   1.000
_cell.angle_alpha   90.00
_cell.angle_beta   90.00
_cell.angle_gamma   90.00
#
_symmetry.space_group_name_H-M   'P 1'
#
loop_
_entity.id
_entity.type
_entity.pdbx_description
1 polymer ?
#
loop_
_entity_poly.entity_id
_entity_poly.type
_entity_poly.pdbx_seq_one_letter_code
_entity_poly.pdbx_strand_id
1 'polypeptide(L)'
;KYREDYTYLSWLSRCYIMNGKPHLAWEIYINMETSNESLSLLNLIANDCYKMGQFYYSVKAFDVLERLDPDPEFWDGKRGAAIGLFQLVVAGQETREKLIEVISM
;
A
#
# COMPACT_ATOMS: atom_id res chain seq x y z
N LYS A 1 13.73 13.97 17.13
CA LYS A 1 14.53 13.79 15.90
C LYS A 1 14.47 12.37 15.35
N TYR A 2 14.74 11.28 16.10
CA TYR A 2 14.71 9.92 15.52
C TYR A 2 13.33 9.46 14.98
N ARG A 3 12.22 10.02 15.48
CA ARG A 3 10.86 9.62 15.05
C ARG A 3 10.50 10.07 13.63
N GLU A 4 11.29 10.97 13.05
CA GLU A 4 11.15 11.47 11.68
C GLU A 4 12.15 10.79 10.73
N ASP A 5 13.09 10.00 11.27
CA ASP A 5 14.06 9.26 10.47
C ASP A 5 13.34 8.16 9.67
N TYR A 6 13.62 8.08 8.37
CA TYR A 6 13.10 7.06 7.48
C TYR A 6 13.25 5.64 8.05
N THR A 7 14.37 5.34 8.73
CA THR A 7 14.60 4.03 9.33
C THR A 7 13.52 3.73 10.36
N TYR A 8 13.22 4.69 11.24
CA TYR A 8 12.17 4.52 12.24
C TYR A 8 10.78 4.40 11.60
N LEU A 9 10.47 5.27 10.64
CA LEU A 9 9.17 5.30 9.96
C LEU A 9 8.91 4.01 9.16
N SER A 10 9.91 3.52 8.42
CA SER A 10 9.80 2.29 7.64
C SER A 10 9.54 1.08 8.53
N TRP A 11 10.27 0.91 9.64
CA TRP A 11 10.01 -0.16 10.60
C TRP A 11 8.67 -0.04 11.30
N LEU A 12 8.26 1.18 11.67
CA LEU A 12 6.95 1.41 12.27
C LEU A 12 5.82 1.03 11.30
N SER A 13 5.93 1.40 10.03
CA SER A 13 5.01 1.01 8.97
C SER A 13 4.92 -0.50 8.81
N ARG A 14 6.04 -1.23 8.83
CA ARG A 14 6.04 -2.71 8.83
C ARG A 14 5.24 -3.26 10.02
N CYS A 15 5.48 -2.75 11.22
CA CYS A 15 4.74 -3.17 12.43
C CYS A 15 3.22 -2.93 12.30
N TYR A 16 2.82 -1.79 11.73
CA TYR A 16 1.40 -1.50 11.50
C TYR A 16 0.77 -2.47 10.49
N ILE A 17 1.44 -2.75 9.37
CA ILE A 17 0.95 -3.67 8.35
C ILE A 17 0.82 -5.09 8.92
N MET A 18 1.85 -5.58 9.61
CA MET A 18 1.88 -6.92 10.20
C MET A 18 0.81 -7.13 11.28
N ASN A 19 0.35 -6.06 11.92
CA ASN A 19 -0.70 -6.09 12.95
C ASN A 19 -2.10 -5.74 12.40
N GLY A 20 -2.31 -5.80 11.09
CA GLY A 20 -3.62 -5.56 10.47
C GLY A 20 -4.08 -4.10 10.50
N LYS A 21 -3.15 -3.14 10.62
CA LYS A 21 -3.44 -1.70 10.63
C LYS A 21 -2.73 -0.95 9.49
N PRO A 22 -2.88 -1.37 8.22
CA PRO A 22 -2.18 -0.75 7.09
C PRO A 22 -2.54 0.73 6.88
N HIS A 23 -3.72 1.17 7.34
CA HIS A 23 -4.13 2.58 7.29
C HIS A 23 -3.16 3.52 8.01
N LEU A 24 -2.57 3.08 9.13
CA LEU A 24 -1.60 3.88 9.87
C LEU A 24 -0.27 4.02 9.11
N ALA A 25 0.15 2.97 8.40
CA ALA A 25 1.32 3.05 7.52
C ALA A 25 1.07 4.01 6.34
N TRP A 26 -0.15 3.99 5.80
CA TRP A 26 -0.57 4.92 4.75
C TRP A 26 -0.60 6.38 5.22
N GLU A 27 -1.09 6.64 6.44
CA GLU A 27 -1.05 7.96 7.05
C GLU A 27 0.38 8.48 7.23
N ILE A 28 1.34 7.62 7.60
CA ILE A 28 2.75 8.02 7.65
C ILE A 28 3.20 8.52 6.27
N TYR A 29 2.92 7.78 5.20
CA TYR A 29 3.27 8.18 3.83
C TYR A 29 2.65 9.53 3.43
N ILE A 30 1.35 9.74 3.67
CA ILE A 30 0.67 11.00 3.32
C ILE A 30 1.31 12.21 4.04
N ASN A 31 1.81 12.01 5.25
CA ASN A 31 2.42 13.07 6.05
C ASN A 31 3.91 13.32 5.69
N MET A 32 4.50 12.53 4.80
CA MET A 32 5.87 12.77 4.32
C MET A 32 5.89 13.79 3.20
N GLU A 33 6.94 14.61 3.17
CA GLU A 33 7.24 15.44 2.01
C GLU A 33 7.71 14.56 0.84
N THR A 34 7.36 14.98 -0.39
CA THR A 34 7.78 14.30 -1.62
C THR A 34 9.29 14.19 -1.67
N SER A 35 9.80 12.96 -1.59
CA SER A 35 11.22 12.63 -1.45
C SER A 35 11.51 11.19 -1.85
N ASN A 36 12.78 10.84 -2.06
CA ASN A 36 13.20 9.45 -2.33
C ASN A 36 12.83 8.51 -1.17
N GLU A 37 12.82 9.03 0.07
CA GLU A 37 12.38 8.27 1.25
C GLU A 37 10.88 7.99 1.20
N SER A 38 10.06 8.96 0.78
CA SER A 38 8.62 8.74 0.60
C SER A 38 8.32 7.67 -0.46
N LEU A 39 9.07 7.65 -1.57
CA LEU A 39 8.97 6.61 -2.62
C LEU A 39 9.40 5.24 -2.09
N SER A 40 10.47 5.20 -1.31
CA SER A 40 10.95 3.97 -0.68
C SER A 40 9.93 3.41 0.32
N LEU A 41 9.29 4.30 1.10
CA LEU A 41 8.21 3.90 2.02
C LEU A 41 6.98 3.41 1.27
N LEU A 42 6.60 4.07 0.17
CA LEU A 42 5.47 3.66 -0.67
C LEU A 42 5.69 2.27 -1.27
N ASN A 43 6.88 2.00 -1.79
CA ASN A 43 7.31 0.67 -2.23
C ASN A 43 7.22 -0.39 -1.12
N LEU A 44 7.65 -0.05 0.09
CA LEU A 44 7.55 -0.93 1.26
C LEU A 44 6.08 -1.24 1.58
N ILE A 45 5.22 -0.20 1.62
CA ILE A 45 3.79 -0.37 1.90
C ILE A 45 3.13 -1.25 0.83
N ALA A 46 3.41 -0.99 -0.45
CA ALA A 46 2.86 -1.77 -1.56
C ALA A 46 3.13 -3.27 -1.41
N ASN A 47 4.40 -3.61 -1.18
CA ASN A 47 4.89 -4.99 -1.11
C ASN A 47 4.49 -5.70 0.19
N ASP A 48 4.63 -5.05 1.34
CA ASP A 48 4.29 -5.68 2.62
C ASP A 48 2.78 -5.86 2.76
N CYS A 49 1.96 -4.88 2.32
CA CYS A 49 0.52 -5.05 2.27
C CYS A 49 0.12 -6.20 1.34
N TYR A 50 0.78 -6.34 0.19
CA TYR A 50 0.53 -7.45 -0.73
C TYR A 50 0.76 -8.80 -0.03
N LYS A 51 1.92 -8.96 0.59
CA LYS A 51 2.31 -10.20 1.29
C LYS A 51 1.39 -10.53 2.45
N MET A 52 0.88 -9.52 3.15
CA MET A 52 -0.01 -9.68 4.30
C MET A 52 -1.50 -9.76 3.93
N GLY A 53 -1.84 -9.80 2.64
CA GLY A 53 -3.23 -9.85 2.17
C GLY A 53 -4.02 -8.57 2.39
N GLN A 54 -3.34 -7.47 2.73
CA GLN A 54 -3.93 -6.13 2.90
C GLN A 54 -4.09 -5.44 1.54
N PHE A 55 -4.78 -6.13 0.62
CA PHE A 55 -4.73 -5.84 -0.81
C PHE A 55 -5.23 -4.44 -1.19
N TYR A 56 -6.21 -3.90 -0.48
CA TYR A 56 -6.72 -2.55 -0.74
C TYR A 56 -5.61 -1.48 -0.64
N TYR A 57 -4.79 -1.51 0.42
CA TYR A 57 -3.68 -0.57 0.57
C TYR A 57 -2.50 -0.89 -0.35
N SER A 58 -2.32 -2.16 -0.72
CA SER A 58 -1.33 -2.56 -1.73
C SER A 58 -1.66 -1.94 -3.09
N VAL A 59 -2.92 -2.03 -3.55
CA VAL A 59 -3.37 -1.41 -4.80
C VAL A 59 -3.15 0.11 -4.77
N LYS A 60 -3.57 0.78 -3.68
CA LYS A 60 -3.38 2.24 -3.56
C LYS A 60 -1.92 2.66 -3.67
N ALA A 61 -1.03 1.90 -3.05
CA ALA A 61 0.40 2.20 -3.13
C ALA A 61 0.96 1.94 -4.53
N PHE A 62 0.61 0.82 -5.17
CA PHE A 62 1.03 0.52 -6.54
C PHE A 62 0.47 1.50 -7.58
N ASP A 63 -0.77 1.96 -7.43
CA ASP A 63 -1.36 3.00 -8.29
C ASP A 63 -0.56 4.30 -8.25
N VAL A 64 -0.16 4.74 -7.05
CA VAL A 64 0.66 5.94 -6.91
C VAL A 64 2.08 5.71 -7.47
N LEU A 65 2.67 4.53 -7.25
CA LEU A 65 3.98 4.18 -7.82
C LEU A 65 3.95 4.18 -9.35
N GLU A 66 2.97 3.52 -9.97
CA GLU A 66 2.78 3.47 -11.42
C GLU A 66 2.68 4.86 -12.06
N ARG A 67 1.98 5.79 -11.38
CA ARG A 67 1.84 7.18 -11.85
C ARG A 67 3.12 7.99 -11.75
N LEU A 68 4.02 7.64 -10.82
CA LEU A 68 5.29 8.34 -10.59
C LEU A 68 6.42 7.75 -11.43
N ASP A 69 6.42 6.43 -11.63
CA ASP A 69 7.40 5.69 -12.41
C ASP A 69 6.69 4.54 -13.16
N PRO A 70 6.64 4.56 -14.50
CA PRO A 70 5.92 3.56 -15.29
C PRO A 70 6.71 2.24 -15.42
N ASP A 71 7.21 1.71 -14.31
CA ASP A 71 7.80 0.37 -14.23
C ASP A 71 6.68 -0.69 -14.42
N PRO A 72 6.82 -1.61 -15.39
CA PRO A 72 5.87 -2.71 -15.58
C PRO A 72 5.58 -3.53 -14.31
N GLU A 73 6.54 -3.66 -13.39
CA GLU A 73 6.35 -4.41 -12.13
C GLU A 73 5.27 -3.78 -11.24
N PHE A 74 5.13 -2.45 -11.24
CA PHE A 74 4.10 -1.78 -10.45
C PHE A 74 2.70 -2.03 -11.02
N TRP A 75 2.58 -2.07 -12.34
CA TRP A 75 1.32 -2.41 -13.00
C TRP A 75 0.91 -3.87 -12.74
N ASP A 76 1.88 -4.79 -12.77
CA ASP A 76 1.65 -6.20 -12.43
C ASP A 76 1.24 -6.35 -10.96
N GLY A 77 1.94 -5.67 -10.05
CA GLY A 77 1.62 -5.62 -8.62
C GLY A 77 0.23 -5.06 -8.35
N LYS A 78 -0.14 -3.94 -9.00
CA LYS A 78 -1.47 -3.31 -8.90
C LYS A 78 -2.58 -4.28 -9.27
N ARG A 79 -2.45 -4.97 -10.41
CA ARG A 79 -3.47 -5.92 -10.88
C ARG A 79 -3.56 -7.17 -10.01
N GLY A 80 -2.41 -7.70 -9.57
CA GLY A 80 -2.38 -8.82 -8.63
C GLY A 80 -3.11 -8.49 -7.33
N ALA A 81 -2.85 -7.31 -6.77
CA ALA A 81 -3.51 -6.84 -5.56
C ALA A 81 -5.01 -6.58 -5.79
N ALA A 82 -5.41 -6.04 -6.95
CA ALA A 82 -6.82 -5.81 -7.27
C ALA A 82 -7.61 -7.13 -7.34
N ILE A 83 -7.03 -8.18 -7.93
CA ILE A 83 -7.61 -9.52 -7.95
C ILE A 83 -7.67 -10.11 -6.53
N GLY A 84 -6.61 -9.91 -5.72
CA GLY A 84 -6.61 -10.30 -4.31
C GLY A 84 -7.75 -9.66 -3.52
N LEU A 85 -7.98 -8.35 -3.70
CA LEU A 85 -9.10 -7.65 -3.07
C LEU A 85 -10.45 -8.21 -3.55
N PHE A 86 -10.60 -8.46 -4.85
CA PHE A 86 -11.82 -9.08 -5.39
C PHE A 86 -12.11 -10.44 -4.74
N GLN A 87 -11.09 -11.28 -4.58
CA GLN A 87 -11.21 -12.56 -3.88
C GLN A 87 -11.72 -12.38 -2.44
N LEU A 88 -11.20 -11.40 -1.70
CA LEU A 88 -11.65 -11.11 -0.33
C LEU A 88 -13.10 -10.64 -0.27
N VAL A 89 -13.53 -9.83 -1.24
CA VAL A 89 -14.93 -9.38 -1.34
C VAL A 89 -15.87 -10.55 -1.64
N VAL A 90 -15.49 -11.45 -2.55
CA VAL A 90 -16.28 -12.67 -2.84
C VAL A 90 -16.34 -13.58 -1.60
N ALA A 91 -15.27 -13.65 -0.82
CA ALA A 91 -15.22 -14.38 0.44
C ALA A 91 -15.96 -13.70 1.61
N GLY A 92 -16.50 -12.49 1.41
CA GLY A 92 -17.20 -11.72 2.45
C GLY A 92 -16.28 -11.14 3.54
N GLN A 93 -14.97 -11.07 3.29
CA GLN A 93 -13.97 -10.54 4.21
C GLN A 93 -13.68 -9.05 3.99
N GLU A 94 -14.07 -8.52 2.83
CA GLU A 94 -13.93 -7.10 2.47
C GLU A 94 -15.21 -6.55 1.85
N THR A 95 -15.31 -5.21 1.80
CA THR A 95 -16.52 -4.52 1.33
C THR A 95 -16.48 -4.23 -0.18
N ARG A 96 -17.67 -4.14 -0.80
CA ARG A 96 -17.79 -3.89 -2.24
C ARG A 96 -17.37 -2.46 -2.60
N GLU A 97 -17.51 -1.53 -1.68
CA GLU A 97 -17.15 -0.13 -1.84
C GLU A 97 -15.65 0.02 -2.08
N LYS A 98 -14.82 -0.72 -1.33
CA LYS A 98 -13.36 -0.75 -1.56
C LYS A 98 -12.99 -1.26 -2.94
N LEU A 99 -13.71 -2.27 -3.43
CA LEU A 99 -13.49 -2.80 -4.77
C LEU A 99 -13.88 -1.78 -5.85
N ILE A 100 -15.00 -1.07 -5.67
CA ILE A 100 -15.41 0.01 -6.59
C ILE A 100 -14.35 1.11 -6.64
N GLU A 101 -13.80 1.51 -5.49
CA GLU A 101 -12.70 2.48 -5.45
C GLU A 101 -11.49 1.98 -6.24
N VAL A 102 -11.05 0.74 -6.00
CA VAL A 102 -9.90 0.15 -6.70
C VAL A 102 -10.09 0.06 -8.22
N ILE A 103 -11.30 -0.26 -8.70
CA ILE A 103 -11.58 -0.31 -10.14
C ILE A 103 -11.48 1.08 -10.78
N SER A 104 -11.68 2.14 -10.01
CA SER A 104 -11.60 3.53 -10.49
C SER A 104 -10.19 4.15 -10.46
N MET A 105 -9.18 3.42 -9.98
CA MET A 105 -7.80 3.90 -9.82
C MET A 105 -6.94 3.76 -11.08
#